data_AF-A0A1I0DP66-F1
#
_entry.id   AF-A0A1I0DP66-F1
#
_cell.length_a   1.000
_cell.length_b   1.000
_cell.length_c   1.000
_cell.angle_alpha   90.00
_cell.angle_beta   90.00
_cell.angle_gamma   90.00
#
_symmetry.space_group_name_H-M   'P 1'
#
loop_
_entity.id
_entity.type
_entity.pdbx_description
1 polymer ?
#
loop_
_entity_poly.entity_id
_entity_poly.type
_entity_poly.pdbx_seq_one_letter_code
_entity_poly.pdbx_strand_id
1 'polypeptide(L)'
;MDKIVMKNRLFFNRYIVFFVMLLSLTLLSACSDPEVEHRKAFIDYLENTVMRAGNTLPQLSEDQKNKIGNYANDYLVLKNFSEGFNQTIQTSFNPMIEHLGSIKAPEDYATAQPLLSDDLAKIFFLKSDIEKLKNKADQSIKDAVYPSDLKVVYEAAYKKIIEDRANPVLLQVDSIIDLTREVNSLGNYLIAYKDSVNYIEGKPNFKTAEQAEGYNQLINLIASKIKVHEEAIALYNQLNQQ
;
A
#
# COMPACT_ATOMS: atom_id res chain seq x y z
N MET A 1 75.11 44.25 22.89
CA MET A 1 73.98 43.31 22.74
C MET A 1 72.76 44.17 22.45
N ASP A 2 72.16 44.12 21.25
CA ASP A 2 70.79 44.66 20.94
C ASP A 2 70.46 44.83 19.44
N LYS A 3 70.93 43.93 18.54
CA LYS A 3 70.43 43.91 17.15
C LYS A 3 69.99 42.54 16.63
N ILE A 4 70.18 41.48 17.41
CA ILE A 4 69.85 40.11 16.99
C ILE A 4 68.41 39.70 17.38
N VAL A 5 67.84 40.29 18.43
CA VAL A 5 66.50 39.94 18.94
C VAL A 5 65.37 40.56 18.10
N MET A 6 65.59 41.70 17.44
CA MET A 6 64.53 42.44 16.73
C MET A 6 64.22 41.88 15.33
N LYS A 7 65.20 41.23 14.67
CA LYS A 7 65.03 40.68 13.31
C LYS A 7 64.21 39.38 13.29
N ASN A 8 64.21 38.62 14.39
CA ASN A 8 63.44 37.37 14.51
C ASN A 8 61.95 37.59 14.77
N ARG A 9 61.54 38.70 15.41
CA ARG A 9 60.11 39.01 15.64
C ARG A 9 59.37 39.41 14.36
N LEU A 10 60.05 40.03 13.39
CA LEU A 10 59.45 40.44 12.12
C LEU A 10 59.27 39.26 11.14
N PHE A 11 60.20 38.30 11.12
CA PHE A 11 60.05 37.09 10.29
C PHE A 11 58.96 36.16 10.84
N PHE A 12 58.92 35.94 12.16
CA PHE A 12 57.90 35.07 12.78
C PHE A 12 56.48 35.62 12.57
N ASN A 13 56.31 36.94 12.65
CA ASN A 13 55.03 37.61 12.41
C ASN A 13 54.54 37.49 10.95
N ARG A 14 55.47 37.44 9.98
CA ARG A 14 55.10 37.34 8.55
C ARG A 14 54.68 35.93 8.15
N TYR A 15 55.24 34.90 8.79
CA TYR A 15 54.81 33.51 8.61
C TYR A 15 53.52 33.19 9.38
N ILE A 16 53.29 33.78 10.55
CA ILE A 16 52.01 33.65 11.28
C ILE A 16 50.85 34.24 10.46
N VAL A 17 51.03 35.42 9.86
CA VAL A 17 49.99 36.04 9.02
C VAL A 17 49.67 35.19 7.80
N PHE A 18 50.68 34.59 7.15
CA PHE A 18 50.47 33.65 6.04
C PHE A 18 49.76 32.36 6.48
N PHE A 19 50.09 31.82 7.66
CA PHE A 19 49.46 30.62 8.19
C PHE A 19 48.00 30.86 8.62
N VAL A 20 47.69 32.02 9.23
CA VAL A 20 46.33 32.44 9.58
C VAL A 20 45.49 32.73 8.32
N MET A 21 46.09 33.27 7.25
CA MET A 21 45.41 33.50 5.98
C MET A 21 45.12 32.18 5.25
N LEU A 22 46.03 31.20 5.28
CA LEU A 22 45.78 29.85 4.74
C LEU A 22 44.74 29.07 5.56
N LEU A 23 44.71 29.24 6.89
CA LEU A 23 43.69 28.66 7.77
C LEU A 23 42.30 29.28 7.53
N SER A 24 42.25 30.57 7.20
CA SER A 24 40.99 31.27 6.88
C SER A 24 40.34 30.80 5.56
N LEU A 25 41.12 30.23 4.64
CA LEU A 25 40.62 29.60 3.41
C LEU A 25 40.03 28.20 3.65
N THR A 26 40.40 27.53 4.75
CA THR A 26 39.81 26.24 5.15
C THR A 26 38.59 26.39 6.07
N LEU A 27 38.30 27.61 6.53
CA LEU A 27 37.08 27.96 7.26
C LEU A 27 35.92 28.40 6.35
N LEU A 28 36.05 28.23 5.01
CA LEU A 28 34.89 27.81 4.20
C LEU A 28 34.57 26.34 4.51
N SER A 29 34.46 26.01 5.80
CA SER A 29 33.80 24.81 6.27
C SER A 29 32.40 24.86 5.72
N ALA A 30 32.13 23.96 4.77
CA ALA A 30 30.86 23.65 4.16
C ALA A 30 29.69 24.47 4.72
N CYS A 31 29.28 25.53 4.01
CA CYS A 31 27.87 25.89 4.02
C CYS A 31 27.17 24.73 3.29
N SER A 32 27.07 23.59 3.97
CA SER A 32 26.34 22.45 3.46
C SER A 32 24.90 22.91 3.46
N ASP A 33 24.37 23.14 2.27
CA ASP A 33 22.98 23.54 2.12
C ASP A 33 22.15 22.45 2.79
N PRO A 34 21.46 22.75 3.91
CA PRO A 34 20.70 21.75 4.64
C PRO A 34 19.66 21.09 3.73
N GLU A 35 19.17 21.81 2.72
CA GLU A 35 18.23 21.29 1.75
C GLU A 35 18.85 20.18 0.89
N VAL A 36 20.11 20.34 0.44
CA VAL A 36 20.82 19.33 -0.36
C VAL A 36 21.08 18.07 0.47
N GLU A 37 21.48 18.21 1.74
CA GLU A 37 21.69 17.07 2.63
C GLU A 37 20.38 16.34 2.94
N HIS A 38 19.32 17.08 3.30
CA HIS A 38 18.00 16.53 3.57
C HIS A 38 17.44 15.80 2.36
N ARG A 39 17.58 16.39 1.16
CA ARG A 39 17.12 15.78 -0.09
C ARG A 39 17.86 14.48 -0.38
N LYS A 40 19.19 14.48 -0.23
CA LYS A 40 20.00 13.27 -0.44
C LYS A 40 19.62 12.17 0.55
N ALA A 41 19.43 12.51 1.83
CA ALA A 41 19.00 11.55 2.84
C ALA A 41 17.61 10.99 2.55
N PHE A 42 16.69 11.84 2.06
CA PHE A 42 15.35 11.40 1.69
C PHE A 42 15.36 10.48 0.46
N ILE A 43 16.08 10.84 -0.60
CA ILE A 43 16.26 10.00 -1.79
C ILE A 43 16.81 8.62 -1.38
N ASP A 44 17.90 8.60 -0.59
CA ASP A 44 18.50 7.36 -0.10
C ASP A 44 17.50 6.52 0.69
N TYR A 45 16.70 7.16 1.55
CA TYR A 45 15.67 6.49 2.31
C TYR A 45 14.56 5.91 1.42
N LEU A 46 14.10 6.66 0.41
CA LEU A 46 13.10 6.17 -0.54
C LEU A 46 13.63 4.95 -1.30
N GLU A 47 14.83 5.02 -1.87
CA GLU A 47 15.40 3.94 -2.69
C GLU A 47 15.76 2.69 -1.88
N ASN A 48 16.33 2.86 -0.68
CA ASN A 48 16.83 1.74 0.11
C ASN A 48 15.85 1.20 1.14
N THR A 49 14.85 2.00 1.55
CA THR A 49 13.84 1.59 2.52
C THR A 49 12.47 1.45 1.87
N VAL A 50 11.91 2.52 1.30
CA VAL A 50 10.52 2.50 0.78
C VAL A 50 10.37 1.60 -0.43
N MET A 51 11.28 1.70 -1.41
CA MET A 51 11.24 0.90 -2.63
C MET A 51 11.54 -0.58 -2.38
N ARG A 52 12.12 -0.93 -1.22
CA ARG A 52 12.36 -2.32 -0.81
C ARG A 52 11.34 -2.84 0.18
N ALA A 53 10.57 -1.95 0.79
CA ALA A 53 9.48 -2.35 1.66
C ALA A 53 8.39 -3.09 0.88
N GLY A 54 7.79 -4.07 1.56
CA GLY A 54 6.55 -4.71 1.15
C GLY A 54 5.35 -3.84 1.51
N ASN A 55 4.35 -4.42 2.16
CA ASN A 55 3.09 -3.74 2.42
C ASN A 55 3.14 -2.70 3.56
N THR A 56 4.14 -2.74 4.44
CA THR A 56 4.23 -1.86 5.61
C THR A 56 5.46 -0.97 5.53
N LEU A 57 5.25 0.33 5.73
CA LEU A 57 6.34 1.31 5.74
C LEU A 57 6.81 1.59 7.19
N PRO A 58 8.12 1.55 7.45
CA PRO A 58 8.67 1.67 8.81
C PRO A 58 8.57 3.09 9.34
N GLN A 59 8.22 3.27 10.61
CA GLN A 59 8.18 4.59 11.23
C GLN A 59 9.56 5.28 11.18
N LEU A 60 9.58 6.58 10.81
CA LEU A 60 10.80 7.39 10.94
C LEU A 60 11.16 7.56 12.43
N SER A 61 12.39 7.21 12.79
CA SER A 61 12.98 7.59 14.07
C SER A 61 13.23 9.10 14.13
N GLU A 62 13.43 9.65 15.33
CA GLU A 62 13.75 11.08 15.47
C GLU A 62 15.02 11.47 14.71
N ASP A 63 16.05 10.62 14.74
CA ASP A 63 17.28 10.83 13.97
C ASP A 63 17.03 10.84 12.45
N GLN A 64 16.13 9.97 11.96
CA GLN A 64 15.75 9.95 10.55
C GLN A 64 14.93 11.19 10.17
N LYS A 65 13.99 11.62 11.01
CA LYS A 65 13.23 12.86 10.79
C LYS A 65 14.17 14.06 10.72
N ASN A 66 15.15 14.15 11.62
CA ASN A 66 16.14 15.22 11.62
C ASN A 66 17.00 15.21 10.36
N LYS A 67 17.41 14.03 9.87
CA LYS A 67 18.20 13.89 8.64
C LYS A 67 17.42 14.18 7.35
N ILE A 68 16.14 13.82 7.31
CA ILE A 68 15.26 13.99 6.14
C ILE A 68 14.66 15.40 6.11
N GLY A 69 14.56 16.07 7.26
CA GLY A 69 14.09 17.44 7.37
C GLY A 69 12.67 17.63 6.84
N ASN A 70 12.51 18.64 5.97
CA ASN A 70 11.20 19.05 5.46
C ASN A 70 10.45 17.95 4.68
N TYR A 71 11.19 16.96 4.14
CA TYR A 71 10.60 15.84 3.40
C TYR A 71 9.94 14.77 4.31
N ALA A 72 10.04 14.90 5.62
CA ALA A 72 9.36 13.98 6.54
C ALA A 72 7.83 13.99 6.34
N ASN A 73 7.25 15.12 5.94
CA ASN A 73 5.82 15.21 5.61
C ASN A 73 5.48 14.48 4.31
N ASP A 74 6.34 14.56 3.29
CA ASP A 74 6.18 13.82 2.03
C ASP A 74 6.23 12.30 2.25
N TYR A 75 7.08 11.86 3.19
CA TYR A 75 7.12 10.47 3.63
C TYR A 75 5.81 10.05 4.34
N LEU A 76 5.27 10.92 5.22
CA LEU A 76 4.03 10.64 5.93
C LEU A 76 2.83 10.43 4.99
N VAL A 77 2.82 11.05 3.81
CA VAL A 77 1.81 10.77 2.78
C VAL A 77 1.81 9.29 2.40
N LEU A 78 2.98 8.77 2.00
CA LEU A 78 3.15 7.37 1.60
C LEU A 78 2.80 6.42 2.76
N LYS A 79 3.28 6.74 3.96
CA LYS A 79 3.05 5.94 5.16
C LYS A 79 1.57 5.88 5.54
N ASN A 80 0.90 7.03 5.64
CA ASN A 80 -0.51 7.11 6.01
C ASN A 80 -1.41 6.39 5.00
N PHE A 81 -1.11 6.53 3.71
CA PHE A 81 -1.79 5.74 2.68
C PHE A 81 -1.57 4.25 2.92
N SER A 82 -0.31 3.82 3.08
CA SER A 82 0.04 2.41 3.26
C SER A 82 -0.68 1.77 4.45
N GLU A 83 -0.74 2.47 5.59
CA GLU A 83 -1.41 1.99 6.79
C GLU A 83 -2.93 1.94 6.63
N GLY A 84 -3.54 3.03 6.13
CA GLY A 84 -4.97 3.08 5.88
C GLY A 84 -5.41 2.02 4.88
N PHE A 85 -4.67 1.87 3.78
CA PHE A 85 -4.96 0.89 2.74
C PHE A 85 -4.86 -0.54 3.29
N ASN A 86 -3.78 -0.87 4.02
CA ASN A 86 -3.65 -2.19 4.65
C ASN A 86 -4.82 -2.50 5.59
N GLN A 87 -5.22 -1.52 6.40
CA GLN A 87 -6.34 -1.68 7.31
C GLN A 87 -7.64 -1.95 6.54
N THR A 88 -7.93 -1.19 5.48
CA THR A 88 -9.13 -1.40 4.66
C THR A 88 -9.12 -2.77 3.97
N ILE A 89 -7.97 -3.21 3.44
CA ILE A 89 -7.83 -4.53 2.83
C ILE A 89 -8.05 -5.64 3.86
N GLN A 90 -7.45 -5.55 5.04
CA GLN A 90 -7.57 -6.56 6.09
C GLN A 90 -8.99 -6.69 6.65
N THR A 91 -9.74 -5.59 6.73
CA THR A 91 -11.08 -5.59 7.35
C THR A 91 -12.21 -5.90 6.38
N SER A 92 -12.00 -5.67 5.08
CA SER A 92 -13.08 -5.73 4.08
C SER A 92 -12.77 -6.68 2.92
N PHE A 93 -11.59 -6.57 2.30
CA PHE A 93 -11.25 -7.35 1.10
C PHE A 93 -10.83 -8.77 1.44
N ASN A 94 -9.86 -8.94 2.35
CA ASN A 94 -9.30 -10.25 2.70
C ASN A 94 -10.38 -11.24 3.21
N PRO A 95 -11.26 -10.87 4.17
CA PRO A 95 -12.29 -11.80 4.65
C PRO A 95 -13.21 -12.30 3.54
N MET A 96 -13.60 -11.41 2.61
CA MET A 96 -14.44 -11.81 1.48
C MET A 96 -13.76 -12.87 0.60
N ILE A 97 -12.49 -12.67 0.24
CA ILE A 97 -11.77 -13.62 -0.61
C ILE A 97 -11.55 -14.94 0.13
N GLU A 98 -11.24 -14.89 1.42
CA GLU A 98 -11.07 -16.07 2.27
C GLU A 98 -12.36 -16.87 2.40
N HIS A 99 -13.50 -16.22 2.65
CA HIS A 99 -14.80 -16.87 2.75
C HIS A 99 -15.26 -17.44 1.41
N LEU A 100 -15.08 -16.73 0.29
CA LEU A 100 -15.31 -17.30 -1.05
C LEU A 100 -14.44 -18.53 -1.30
N GLY A 101 -13.16 -18.46 -0.92
CA GLY A 101 -12.20 -19.55 -1.07
C GLY A 101 -12.49 -20.77 -0.17
N SER A 102 -13.30 -20.60 0.88
CA SER A 102 -13.66 -21.69 1.81
C SER A 102 -14.71 -22.65 1.25
N ILE A 103 -15.45 -22.24 0.21
CA ILE A 103 -16.47 -23.07 -0.45
C ILE A 103 -15.79 -24.13 -1.32
N LYS A 104 -15.91 -25.41 -0.95
CA LYS A 104 -15.30 -26.54 -1.65
C LYS A 104 -16.32 -27.55 -2.17
N ALA A 105 -17.52 -27.57 -1.58
CA ALA A 105 -18.61 -28.46 -1.92
C ALA A 105 -19.96 -27.71 -2.02
N PRO A 106 -20.98 -28.30 -2.68
CA PRO A 106 -22.30 -27.70 -2.78
C PRO A 106 -22.96 -27.37 -1.43
N GLU A 107 -22.75 -28.16 -0.39
CA GLU A 107 -23.25 -27.84 0.96
C GLU A 107 -22.62 -26.59 1.60
N ASP A 108 -21.39 -26.22 1.20
CA ASP A 108 -20.67 -25.10 1.79
C ASP A 108 -21.29 -23.75 1.45
N TYR A 109 -22.00 -23.64 0.31
CA TYR A 109 -22.68 -22.40 -0.08
C TYR A 109 -23.68 -21.94 0.98
N ALA A 110 -24.45 -22.87 1.55
CA ALA A 110 -25.40 -22.55 2.63
C ALA A 110 -24.69 -22.13 3.92
N THR A 111 -23.55 -22.75 4.23
CA THR A 111 -22.73 -22.44 5.40
C THR A 111 -22.02 -21.09 5.27
N ALA A 112 -21.53 -20.75 4.08
CA ALA A 112 -20.81 -19.51 3.79
C ALA A 112 -21.75 -18.29 3.66
N GLN A 113 -23.03 -18.50 3.35
CA GLN A 113 -24.04 -17.46 3.13
C GLN A 113 -24.01 -16.35 4.21
N PRO A 114 -24.13 -16.62 5.53
CA PRO A 114 -24.15 -15.55 6.53
C PRO A 114 -22.84 -14.75 6.57
N LEU A 115 -21.69 -15.40 6.34
CA LEU A 115 -20.38 -14.74 6.30
C LEU A 115 -20.27 -13.81 5.08
N LEU A 116 -20.65 -14.30 3.90
CA LEU A 116 -20.64 -13.50 2.66
C LEU A 116 -21.63 -12.34 2.71
N SER A 117 -22.77 -12.51 3.40
CA SER A 117 -23.71 -11.41 3.62
C SER A 117 -23.12 -10.30 4.48
N ASP A 118 -22.35 -10.64 5.52
CA ASP A 118 -21.63 -9.68 6.36
C ASP A 118 -20.49 -8.99 5.57
N ASP A 119 -19.74 -9.76 4.78
CA ASP A 119 -18.68 -9.20 3.92
C ASP A 119 -19.24 -8.23 2.87
N LEU A 120 -20.38 -8.54 2.26
CA LEU A 120 -21.07 -7.66 1.31
C LEU A 120 -21.45 -6.31 1.94
N ALA A 121 -21.81 -6.30 3.23
CA ALA A 121 -22.11 -5.06 3.94
C ALA A 121 -20.84 -4.22 4.19
N LYS A 122 -19.71 -4.88 4.50
CA LYS A 122 -18.41 -4.22 4.75
C LYS A 122 -17.77 -3.69 3.47
N ILE A 123 -17.76 -4.51 2.41
CA ILE A 123 -17.09 -4.16 1.16
C ILE A 123 -17.74 -2.99 0.42
N PHE A 124 -19.00 -2.66 0.74
CA PHE A 124 -19.67 -1.49 0.17
C PHE A 124 -18.87 -0.19 0.40
N PHE A 125 -18.12 -0.10 1.50
CA PHE A 125 -17.27 1.05 1.82
C PHE A 125 -15.85 0.94 1.28
N LEU A 126 -15.38 -0.25 0.90
CA LEU A 126 -14.01 -0.51 0.43
C LEU A 126 -13.59 0.46 -0.68
N LYS A 127 -14.41 0.58 -1.72
CA LYS A 127 -14.13 1.44 -2.89
C LYS A 127 -13.97 2.90 -2.46
N SER A 128 -14.97 3.43 -1.74
CA SER A 128 -14.97 4.82 -1.25
C SER A 128 -13.78 5.10 -0.33
N ASP A 129 -13.41 4.17 0.53
CA ASP A 129 -12.33 4.39 1.49
C ASP A 129 -10.95 4.38 0.82
N ILE A 130 -10.73 3.48 -0.15
CA ILE A 130 -9.51 3.50 -0.99
C ILE A 130 -9.46 4.79 -1.82
N GLU A 131 -10.57 5.21 -2.42
CA GLU A 131 -10.64 6.47 -3.17
C GLU A 131 -10.31 7.68 -2.29
N LYS A 132 -10.83 7.74 -1.06
CA LYS A 132 -10.48 8.82 -0.10
C LYS A 132 -8.99 8.83 0.24
N LEU A 133 -8.41 7.66 0.52
CA LEU A 133 -6.98 7.54 0.82
C LEU A 133 -6.13 8.01 -0.36
N LYS A 134 -6.48 7.57 -1.57
CA LYS A 134 -5.79 7.97 -2.79
C LYS A 134 -5.94 9.47 -3.07
N ASN A 135 -7.15 10.02 -2.98
CA ASN A 135 -7.40 11.44 -3.17
C ASN A 135 -6.62 12.32 -2.18
N LYS A 136 -6.50 11.88 -0.92
CA LYS A 136 -5.69 12.59 0.08
C LYS A 136 -4.22 12.61 -0.29
N ALA A 137 -3.69 11.51 -0.83
CA ALA A 137 -2.31 11.44 -1.30
C ALA A 137 -2.10 12.24 -2.60
N ASP A 138 -3.04 12.19 -3.54
CA ASP A 138 -2.98 12.95 -4.79
C ASP A 138 -2.97 14.47 -4.50
N GLN A 139 -3.74 14.92 -3.50
CA GLN A 139 -3.75 16.32 -3.07
C GLN A 139 -2.40 16.79 -2.52
N SER A 140 -1.66 15.94 -1.79
CA SER A 140 -0.36 16.33 -1.24
C SER A 140 0.74 16.53 -2.29
N ILE A 141 0.61 15.91 -3.47
CA ILE A 141 1.63 15.99 -4.52
C ILE A 141 1.29 16.99 -5.63
N LYS A 142 0.00 17.37 -5.76
CA LYS A 142 -0.49 18.22 -6.84
C LYS A 142 0.21 19.59 -6.91
N ASP A 143 0.50 20.16 -5.75
CA ASP A 143 1.12 21.48 -5.62
C ASP A 143 2.59 21.38 -5.19
N ALA A 144 3.14 20.16 -5.07
CA ALA A 144 4.51 19.93 -4.63
C ALA A 144 5.50 20.22 -5.77
N VAL A 145 6.52 21.04 -5.47
CA VAL A 145 7.62 21.35 -6.40
C VAL A 145 8.87 20.64 -5.91
N TYR A 146 9.15 19.47 -6.46
CA TYR A 146 10.37 18.71 -6.17
C TYR A 146 11.51 19.08 -7.13
N PRO A 147 12.75 19.20 -6.63
CA PRO A 147 13.95 19.16 -7.46
C PRO A 147 13.95 17.90 -8.34
N SER A 148 14.55 17.97 -9.53
CA SER A 148 14.42 16.92 -10.56
C SER A 148 14.93 15.55 -10.12
N ASP A 149 15.97 15.51 -9.29
CA ASP A 149 16.55 14.28 -8.73
C ASP A 149 15.58 13.62 -7.74
N LEU A 150 14.99 14.39 -6.83
CA LEU A 150 13.99 13.87 -5.89
C LEU A 150 12.69 13.48 -6.59
N LYS A 151 12.25 14.28 -7.56
CA LYS A 151 10.97 14.09 -8.24
C LYS A 151 10.83 12.67 -8.80
N VAL A 152 11.84 12.20 -9.53
CA VAL A 152 11.82 10.87 -10.17
C VAL A 152 11.70 9.76 -9.13
N VAL A 153 12.45 9.86 -8.04
CA VAL A 153 12.47 8.84 -6.98
C VAL A 153 11.16 8.86 -6.18
N TYR A 154 10.64 10.04 -5.87
CA TYR A 154 9.37 10.18 -5.16
C TYR A 154 8.19 9.69 -6.02
N GLU A 155 8.14 10.04 -7.31
CA GLU A 155 7.11 9.54 -8.23
C GLU A 155 7.14 8.00 -8.35
N ALA A 156 8.33 7.39 -8.36
CA ALA A 156 8.46 5.94 -8.35
C ALA A 156 7.93 5.31 -7.05
N ALA A 157 8.25 5.91 -5.89
CA ALA A 157 7.72 5.49 -4.60
C ALA A 157 6.20 5.67 -4.51
N TYR A 158 5.68 6.80 -5.01
CA TYR A 158 4.27 7.10 -5.09
C TYR A 158 3.52 6.04 -5.91
N LYS A 159 4.01 5.78 -7.13
CA LYS A 159 3.43 4.76 -8.01
C LYS A 159 3.40 3.40 -7.33
N LYS A 160 4.52 2.95 -6.75
CA LYS A 160 4.62 1.64 -6.09
C LYS A 160 3.68 1.52 -4.88
N ILE A 161 3.69 2.51 -3.99
CA ILE A 161 2.99 2.42 -2.70
C ILE A 161 1.50 2.73 -2.84
N ILE A 162 1.13 3.60 -3.77
CA ILE A 162 -0.24 4.11 -3.89
C ILE A 162 -0.92 3.54 -5.13
N GLU A 163 -0.43 3.84 -6.32
CA GLU A 163 -1.12 3.52 -7.57
C GLU A 163 -1.19 2.02 -7.83
N ASP A 164 -0.05 1.33 -7.73
CA ASP A 164 0.07 -0.11 -8.02
C ASP A 164 -0.69 -0.98 -7.00
N ARG A 165 -1.06 -0.41 -5.85
CA ARG A 165 -1.86 -1.09 -4.81
C ARG A 165 -3.34 -0.74 -4.92
N ALA A 166 -3.69 0.54 -5.05
CA ALA A 166 -5.07 1.00 -5.11
C ALA A 166 -5.75 0.62 -6.42
N ASN A 167 -5.11 0.87 -7.56
CA ASN A 167 -5.77 0.79 -8.87
C ASN A 167 -6.29 -0.61 -9.18
N PRO A 168 -5.55 -1.71 -8.95
CA PRO A 168 -6.08 -3.05 -9.20
C PRO A 168 -7.34 -3.37 -8.37
N VAL A 169 -7.40 -2.93 -7.11
CA VAL A 169 -8.57 -3.12 -6.25
C VAL A 169 -9.76 -2.32 -6.78
N LEU A 170 -9.56 -1.04 -7.09
CA LEU A 170 -10.61 -0.17 -7.61
C LEU A 170 -11.19 -0.67 -8.94
N LEU A 171 -10.37 -1.32 -9.77
CA LEU A 171 -10.81 -1.90 -11.05
C LEU A 171 -11.63 -3.18 -10.86
N GLN A 172 -11.30 -4.01 -9.87
CA GLN A 172 -11.90 -5.34 -9.72
C GLN A 172 -13.06 -5.39 -8.71
N VAL A 173 -13.13 -4.45 -7.76
CA VAL A 173 -14.06 -4.51 -6.61
C VAL A 173 -15.52 -4.75 -7.02
N ASP A 174 -16.01 -4.08 -8.07
CA ASP A 174 -17.41 -4.21 -8.48
C ASP A 174 -17.71 -5.63 -9.03
N SER A 175 -16.77 -6.25 -9.74
CA SER A 175 -16.91 -7.63 -10.25
C SER A 175 -16.84 -8.67 -9.13
N ILE A 176 -15.99 -8.44 -8.13
CA ILE A 176 -15.85 -9.33 -6.97
C ILE A 176 -17.14 -9.27 -6.13
N ILE A 177 -17.67 -8.07 -5.90
CA ILE A 177 -18.96 -7.89 -5.22
C ILE A 177 -20.06 -8.65 -5.98
N ASP A 178 -20.09 -8.54 -7.30
CA ASP A 178 -21.08 -9.22 -8.13
C ASP A 178 -20.98 -10.75 -8.04
N LEU A 179 -19.77 -11.31 -8.14
CA LEU A 179 -19.51 -12.73 -7.88
C LEU A 179 -20.01 -13.15 -6.48
N THR A 180 -19.68 -12.38 -5.45
CA THR A 180 -20.09 -12.69 -4.07
C THR A 180 -21.60 -12.68 -3.91
N ARG A 181 -22.32 -11.77 -4.59
CA ARG A 181 -23.79 -11.76 -4.59
C ARG A 181 -24.39 -13.01 -5.22
N GLU A 182 -23.83 -13.50 -6.31
CA GLU A 182 -24.29 -14.74 -6.95
C GLU A 182 -24.05 -15.96 -6.05
N VAL A 183 -22.87 -16.05 -5.45
CA VAL A 183 -22.53 -17.11 -4.48
C VAL A 183 -23.46 -17.05 -3.26
N ASN A 184 -23.71 -15.86 -2.71
CA ASN A 184 -24.62 -15.65 -1.60
C ASN A 184 -26.09 -16.01 -1.97
N SER A 185 -26.50 -15.74 -3.21
CA SER A 185 -27.83 -16.10 -3.72
C SER A 185 -28.01 -17.60 -3.83
N LEU A 186 -26.97 -18.34 -4.25
CA LEU A 186 -26.97 -19.80 -4.21
C LEU A 186 -27.04 -20.33 -2.77
N GLY A 187 -26.32 -19.73 -1.83
CA GLY A 187 -26.44 -20.06 -0.41
C GLY A 187 -27.87 -19.89 0.09
N ASN A 188 -28.51 -18.75 -0.21
CA ASN A 188 -29.91 -18.48 0.13
C ASN A 188 -30.86 -19.53 -0.47
N TYR A 189 -30.62 -19.92 -1.72
CA TYR A 189 -31.40 -20.93 -2.41
C TYR A 189 -31.37 -22.28 -1.68
N LEU A 190 -30.17 -22.75 -1.30
CA LEU A 190 -30.00 -24.00 -0.58
C LEU A 190 -30.60 -23.96 0.82
N ILE A 191 -30.50 -22.81 1.51
CA ILE A 191 -31.15 -22.62 2.82
C ILE A 191 -32.67 -22.69 2.70
N ALA A 192 -33.26 -22.02 1.70
CA ALA A 192 -34.71 -22.01 1.48
C ALA A 192 -35.27 -23.42 1.21
N TYR A 193 -34.48 -24.28 0.56
CA TYR A 193 -34.86 -25.64 0.21
C TYR A 193 -34.22 -26.72 1.07
N LYS A 194 -33.62 -26.39 2.22
CA LYS A 194 -32.85 -27.32 3.07
C LYS A 194 -33.61 -28.60 3.46
N ASP A 195 -34.92 -28.53 3.65
CA ASP A 195 -35.78 -29.67 4.02
C ASP A 195 -36.30 -30.45 2.78
N SER A 196 -35.96 -29.98 1.59
CA SER A 196 -36.34 -30.52 0.27
C SER A 196 -35.16 -30.84 -0.65
N VAL A 197 -33.93 -30.73 -0.15
CA VAL A 197 -32.70 -31.14 -0.85
C VAL A 197 -31.99 -32.20 -0.01
N ASN A 198 -31.67 -33.32 -0.65
CA ASN A 198 -30.76 -34.33 -0.09
C ASN A 198 -29.45 -34.28 -0.87
N TYR A 199 -28.36 -34.75 -0.28
CA TYR A 199 -27.08 -34.83 -0.98
C TYR A 199 -26.78 -36.30 -1.28
N ILE A 200 -26.64 -36.63 -2.57
CA ILE A 200 -26.28 -37.97 -3.05
C ILE A 200 -24.91 -37.84 -3.72
N GLU A 201 -23.90 -38.52 -3.20
CA GLU A 201 -22.51 -38.41 -3.68
C GLU A 201 -22.00 -36.95 -3.70
N GLY A 202 -22.39 -36.15 -2.70
CA GLY A 202 -22.01 -34.73 -2.59
C GLY A 202 -22.72 -33.79 -3.58
N LYS A 203 -23.71 -34.29 -4.35
CA LYS A 203 -24.50 -33.46 -5.27
C LYS A 203 -25.89 -33.18 -4.70
N PRO A 204 -26.39 -31.94 -4.82
CA PRO A 204 -27.77 -31.63 -4.47
C PRO A 204 -28.75 -32.44 -5.32
N ASN A 205 -29.63 -33.17 -4.65
CA ASN A 205 -30.75 -33.89 -5.22
C ASN A 205 -32.05 -33.29 -4.69
N PHE A 206 -32.69 -32.48 -5.54
CA PHE A 206 -33.92 -31.76 -5.22
C PHE A 206 -35.16 -32.63 -5.43
N LYS A 207 -36.25 -32.31 -4.72
CA LYS A 207 -37.53 -33.02 -4.84
C LYS A 207 -38.25 -32.74 -6.16
N THR A 208 -38.05 -31.57 -6.77
CA THR A 208 -38.73 -31.16 -8.01
C THR A 208 -37.75 -30.75 -9.11
N ALA A 209 -38.19 -30.84 -10.36
CA ALA A 209 -37.42 -30.39 -11.51
C ALA A 209 -37.18 -28.87 -11.51
N GLU A 210 -38.18 -28.09 -11.09
CA GLU A 210 -38.09 -26.63 -10.95
C GLU A 210 -37.00 -26.23 -9.94
N GLN A 211 -36.88 -26.98 -8.83
CA GLN A 211 -35.83 -26.74 -7.85
C GLN A 211 -34.42 -27.04 -8.41
N ALA A 212 -34.30 -28.14 -9.16
CA ALA A 212 -33.04 -28.47 -9.82
C ALA A 212 -32.68 -27.42 -10.88
N GLU A 213 -33.65 -26.91 -11.64
CA GLU A 213 -33.44 -25.88 -12.65
C GLU A 213 -32.95 -24.56 -12.02
N GLY A 214 -33.59 -24.09 -10.95
CA GLY A 214 -33.18 -22.86 -10.25
C GLY A 214 -31.75 -22.95 -9.68
N TYR A 215 -31.39 -24.10 -9.09
CA TYR A 215 -30.02 -24.36 -8.65
C TYR A 215 -29.02 -24.31 -9.82
N ASN A 216 -29.34 -25.00 -10.93
CA ASN A 216 -28.48 -25.07 -12.10
C ASN A 216 -28.27 -23.68 -12.75
N GLN A 217 -29.30 -22.83 -12.76
CA GLN A 217 -29.19 -21.46 -13.25
C GLN A 217 -28.18 -20.65 -12.40
N LEU A 218 -28.28 -20.70 -11.08
CA LEU A 218 -27.36 -20.01 -10.17
C LEU A 218 -25.92 -20.54 -10.28
N ILE A 219 -25.74 -21.86 -10.38
CA ILE A 219 -24.43 -22.46 -10.62
C ILE A 219 -23.83 -21.98 -11.94
N ASN A 220 -24.63 -21.91 -13.02
CA ASN A 220 -24.14 -21.43 -14.31
C ASN A 220 -23.75 -19.94 -14.27
N LEU A 221 -24.48 -19.12 -13.53
CA LEU A 221 -24.12 -17.71 -13.30
C LEU A 221 -22.78 -17.60 -12.58
N ILE A 222 -22.57 -18.37 -11.51
CA ILE A 222 -21.29 -18.41 -10.78
C ILE A 222 -20.16 -18.93 -11.69
N ALA A 223 -20.41 -20.02 -12.42
CA ALA A 223 -19.43 -20.62 -13.34
C ALA A 223 -18.97 -19.63 -14.43
N SER A 224 -19.88 -18.78 -14.92
CA SER A 224 -19.54 -17.73 -15.89
C SER A 224 -18.57 -16.66 -15.33
N LYS A 225 -18.38 -16.61 -14.01
CA LYS A 225 -17.54 -15.65 -13.29
C LYS A 225 -16.29 -16.27 -12.66
N ILE A 226 -15.94 -17.51 -12.99
CA ILE A 226 -14.73 -18.18 -12.45
C ILE A 226 -13.47 -17.33 -12.62
N LYS A 227 -13.32 -16.66 -13.76
CA LYS A 227 -12.17 -15.77 -14.02
C LYS A 227 -12.06 -14.63 -12.99
N VAL A 228 -13.20 -14.08 -12.53
CA VAL A 228 -13.22 -13.05 -11.49
C VAL A 228 -12.66 -13.59 -10.19
N HIS A 229 -12.98 -14.85 -9.84
CA HIS A 229 -12.45 -15.50 -8.66
C HIS A 229 -10.93 -15.70 -8.74
N GLU A 230 -10.43 -16.15 -9.90
CA GLU A 230 -8.99 -16.32 -10.14
C GLU A 230 -8.22 -14.99 -10.04
N GLU A 231 -8.75 -13.93 -10.67
CA GLU A 231 -8.18 -12.58 -10.61
C GLU A 231 -8.20 -12.03 -9.17
N ALA A 232 -9.27 -12.27 -8.42
CA ALA A 232 -9.39 -11.86 -7.04
C ALA A 232 -8.38 -12.58 -6.12
N ILE A 233 -8.13 -13.87 -6.33
CA ILE A 233 -7.09 -14.62 -5.61
C ILE A 233 -5.70 -14.09 -5.97
N ALA A 234 -5.43 -13.83 -7.25
CA ALA A 234 -4.16 -13.24 -7.68
C ALA A 234 -3.92 -11.89 -7.01
N LEU A 235 -4.95 -11.04 -6.97
CA LEU A 235 -4.91 -9.75 -6.28
C LEU A 235 -4.70 -9.91 -4.77
N TYR A 236 -5.43 -10.81 -4.11
CA TYR A 236 -5.23 -11.14 -2.69
C TYR A 236 -3.77 -11.53 -2.41
N ASN A 237 -3.20 -12.41 -3.22
CA ASN A 237 -1.81 -12.83 -3.06
C ASN A 237 -0.85 -11.66 -3.25
N GLN A 238 -1.05 -10.82 -4.27
CA GLN A 238 -0.24 -9.62 -4.51
C GLN A 238 -0.29 -8.65 -3.32
N LEU A 239 -1.47 -8.37 -2.77
CA LEU A 239 -1.66 -7.40 -1.70
C LEU A 239 -1.17 -7.87 -0.34
N ASN A 240 -0.96 -9.18 -0.17
CA ASN A 240 -0.51 -9.80 1.09
C ASN A 240 0.94 -10.33 1.02
N GLN A 241 1.63 -10.20 -0.12
CA GLN A 241 3.06 -10.50 -0.23
C GLN A 241 3.90 -9.52 0.59
N GLN A 242 4.67 -10.04 1.55
CA GLN A 242 5.58 -9.27 2.41
C GLN A 242 6.94 -9.04 1.75
#